data_AF-A0A920TEK5-F1
#
_entry.id   AF-A0A920TEK5-F1
#
_cell.length_a   1.000
_cell.length_b   1.000
_cell.length_c   1.000
_cell.angle_alpha   90.00
_cell.angle_beta   90.00
_cell.angle_gamma   90.00
#
_symmetry.space_group_name_H-M   'P 1'
#
loop_
_entity.id
_entity.type
_entity.pdbx_description
1 polymer ?
#
loop_
_entity_poly.entity_id
_entity_poly.type
_entity_poly.pdbx_seq_one_letter_code
_entity_poly.pdbx_strand_id
1 'polypeptide(L)'
;MCGAFTGWTKSQTIPRYPTGFYNSEFIYREEDHDDGIKTFLGETGRFNGKDIIDIIVRHPATAKFVAKEIYAFFVSDDPDESAIKILLMFILSQSTLFLMFYSSCLISSFSKNQCLRK
;
A
#
# COMPACT_ATOMS: atom_id res chain seq x y z
N MET A 1 -6.43 -22.76 -6.82
CA MET A 1 -6.74 -21.59 -5.96
C MET A 1 -5.44 -21.12 -5.34
N CYS A 2 -5.15 -19.82 -5.38
CA CYS A 2 -3.85 -19.29 -4.97
C CYS A 2 -3.76 -19.27 -3.43
N GLY A 3 -3.13 -20.28 -2.82
CA GLY A 3 -2.87 -20.37 -1.38
C GLY A 3 -1.90 -19.33 -0.83
N ALA A 4 -1.48 -18.34 -1.63
CA ALA A 4 -0.49 -17.34 -1.23
C ALA A 4 -0.97 -16.41 -0.10
N PHE A 5 -2.28 -16.28 0.11
CA PHE A 5 -2.85 -15.45 1.18
C PHE A 5 -3.32 -16.27 2.40
N THR A 6 -3.07 -17.58 2.46
CA THR A 6 -3.33 -18.37 3.66
C THR A 6 -2.31 -18.02 4.76
N GLY A 7 -2.59 -18.35 6.02
CA GLY A 7 -1.71 -18.01 7.15
C GLY A 7 -1.79 -16.56 7.64
N TRP A 8 -2.45 -15.66 6.91
CA TRP A 8 -2.68 -14.28 7.37
C TRP A 8 -3.95 -14.19 8.21
N THR A 9 -3.81 -13.74 9.45
CA THR A 9 -4.95 -13.59 10.35
C THR A 9 -4.84 -12.32 11.20
N LYS A 10 -5.97 -11.91 11.76
CA LYS A 10 -6.06 -10.76 12.65
C LYS A 10 -5.90 -11.26 14.08
N SER A 11 -5.06 -10.59 14.89
CA SER A 11 -4.86 -10.97 16.29
C SER A 11 -6.19 -10.88 17.05
N GLN A 12 -6.47 -11.89 17.89
CA GLN A 12 -7.67 -11.88 18.71
C GLN A 12 -7.58 -10.74 19.71
N THR A 13 -8.45 -9.75 19.53
CA THR A 13 -8.56 -8.65 20.48
C THR A 13 -9.42 -9.10 21.65
N ILE A 14 -8.81 -9.34 22.81
CA ILE A 14 -9.56 -9.62 24.03
C ILE A 14 -10.17 -8.29 24.49
N PRO A 15 -11.51 -8.14 24.48
CA PRO A 15 -12.13 -6.88 24.86
C PRO A 15 -11.96 -6.65 26.37
N ARG A 16 -11.19 -5.62 26.77
CA ARG A 16 -10.98 -5.29 28.19
C ARG A 16 -12.17 -4.59 28.86
N TYR A 17 -13.04 -3.95 28.09
CA TYR A 17 -14.24 -3.25 28.53
C TYR A 17 -15.37 -3.53 27.53
N PRO A 18 -16.67 -3.40 27.85
CA PRO A 18 -17.77 -3.70 26.93
C PRO A 18 -17.88 -2.73 25.73
N THR A 19 -17.25 -1.56 25.80
CA THR A 19 -17.22 -0.58 24.72
C THR A 19 -15.82 0.01 24.60
N GLY A 20 -15.23 -0.03 23.41
CA GLY A 20 -13.93 0.58 23.14
C GLY A 20 -13.27 0.07 21.86
N PHE A 21 -12.30 0.81 21.34
CA PHE A 21 -11.43 0.35 20.27
C PHE A 21 -10.39 -0.61 20.85
N TYR A 22 -10.22 -1.78 20.23
CA TYR A 22 -9.15 -2.71 20.58
C TYR A 22 -8.11 -2.74 19.49
N ASN A 23 -6.85 -2.68 19.91
CA ASN A 23 -5.72 -2.84 19.01
C ASN A 23 -5.75 -4.24 18.46
N SER A 24 -5.88 -4.34 17.16
CA SER A 24 -5.76 -5.59 16.46
C SER A 24 -4.65 -5.48 15.45
N GLU A 25 -3.78 -6.47 15.50
CA GLU A 25 -2.59 -6.54 14.69
C GLU A 25 -2.81 -7.58 13.60
N PHE A 26 -2.27 -7.30 12.42
CA PHE A 26 -2.25 -8.27 11.35
C PHE A 26 -1.05 -9.19 11.56
N ILE A 27 -1.30 -10.48 11.78
CA ILE A 27 -0.27 -11.46 12.11
C ILE A 27 -0.18 -12.52 11.01
N TYR A 28 1.05 -12.94 10.72
CA TYR A 28 1.32 -14.03 9.80
C TYR A 28 1.69 -15.28 10.60
N ARG A 29 0.97 -16.37 10.35
CA ARG A 29 1.21 -17.70 10.91
C ARG A 29 1.70 -18.62 9.80
N GLU A 30 2.98 -18.95 9.86
CA GLU A 30 3.62 -19.84 8.88
C GLU A 30 2.99 -21.25 8.91
N GLU A 31 2.61 -21.73 10.09
CA GLU A 31 1.94 -23.03 10.30
C GLU A 31 0.60 -23.18 9.55
N ASP A 32 -0.09 -22.07 9.31
CA ASP A 32 -1.37 -22.01 8.60
C ASP A 32 -1.20 -21.60 7.13
N HIS A 33 0.05 -21.39 6.68
CA HIS A 33 0.37 -21.02 5.31
C HIS A 33 0.54 -22.25 4.41
N ASP A 34 0.11 -22.12 3.16
CA ASP A 34 0.38 -23.11 2.12
C ASP A 34 1.70 -22.74 1.43
N ASP A 35 2.81 -23.39 1.78
CA ASP A 35 4.13 -23.16 1.18
C ASP A 35 4.31 -23.77 -0.22
N GLY A 36 3.24 -24.24 -0.87
CA GLY A 36 3.32 -24.79 -2.23
C GLY A 36 3.97 -23.83 -3.24
N ILE A 37 4.58 -24.39 -4.30
CA ILE A 37 5.12 -23.59 -5.41
C ILE A 37 3.94 -23.02 -6.21
N LYS A 38 3.97 -21.72 -6.47
CA LYS A 38 2.91 -20.98 -7.15
C LYS A 38 3.51 -20.14 -8.26
N THR A 39 2.76 -19.96 -9.35
CA THR A 39 3.11 -19.03 -10.43
C THR A 39 2.18 -17.84 -10.39
N PHE A 40 2.73 -16.63 -10.25
CA PHE A 40 1.97 -15.38 -10.19
C PHE A 40 2.64 -14.32 -11.07
N LEU A 41 1.88 -13.72 -11.99
CA LEU A 41 2.36 -12.70 -12.95
C LEU A 41 3.67 -13.08 -13.68
N GLY A 42 3.85 -14.36 -14.00
CA GLY A 42 5.03 -14.89 -14.71
C GLY A 42 6.22 -15.25 -13.82
N GLU A 43 6.19 -14.90 -12.53
CA GLU A 43 7.18 -15.37 -11.56
C GLU A 43 6.70 -16.68 -10.93
N THR A 44 7.62 -17.61 -10.65
CA THR A 44 7.32 -18.90 -10.01
C THR A 44 8.17 -19.08 -8.76
N GLY A 45 7.54 -19.39 -7.64
CA GLY A 45 8.22 -19.52 -6.35
C GLY A 45 7.29 -19.94 -5.23
N ARG A 46 7.83 -20.11 -4.04
CA ARG A 46 7.05 -20.27 -2.81
C ARG A 46 6.69 -18.88 -2.32
N PHE A 47 5.59 -18.35 -2.85
CA PHE A 47 5.14 -16.99 -2.53
C PHE A 47 4.19 -16.98 -1.34
N ASN A 48 4.49 -16.09 -0.42
CA ASN A 48 3.62 -15.69 0.68
C ASN A 48 2.89 -14.39 0.30
N GLY A 49 1.91 -13.98 1.11
CA GLY A 49 1.09 -12.79 0.81
C GLY A 49 1.90 -11.50 0.65
N LYS A 50 3.03 -11.38 1.37
CA LYS A 50 3.95 -10.25 1.23
C LYS A 50 4.66 -10.25 -0.13
N ASP A 51 5.14 -11.41 -0.58
CA ASP A 51 5.83 -11.53 -1.87
C ASP A 51 4.89 -11.21 -3.03
N ILE A 52 3.64 -11.65 -2.94
CA ILE A 52 2.61 -11.29 -3.92
C ILE A 52 2.39 -9.78 -3.98
N ILE A 53 2.32 -9.11 -2.83
CA ILE A 53 2.20 -7.64 -2.77
C ILE A 53 3.42 -6.99 -3.43
N ASP A 54 4.64 -7.46 -3.14
CA ASP A 54 5.87 -6.92 -3.73
C ASP A 54 5.91 -7.10 -5.26
N ILE A 55 5.45 -8.25 -5.78
CA ILE A 55 5.33 -8.49 -7.23
C ILE A 55 4.31 -7.53 -7.85
N ILE A 56 3.16 -7.30 -7.19
CA ILE A 56 2.13 -6.36 -7.67
C ILE A 56 2.68 -4.92 -7.70
N VAL A 57 3.39 -4.50 -6.64
CA VAL A 57 3.95 -3.14 -6.54
C VAL A 57 5.06 -2.90 -7.56
N ARG A 58 5.82 -3.94 -7.94
CA ARG A 58 6.85 -3.85 -9.00
C ARG A 58 6.25 -3.56 -10.37
N HIS A 59 4.99 -3.92 -10.60
CA HIS A 59 4.36 -3.73 -11.90
C HIS A 59 4.07 -2.24 -12.17
N PRO A 60 4.52 -1.66 -13.30
CA PRO A 60 4.39 -0.23 -13.56
C PRO A 60 2.93 0.24 -13.67
N ALA A 61 2.01 -0.64 -14.05
CA ALA A 61 0.57 -0.33 -14.06
C ALA A 61 0.02 -0.01 -12.65
N THR A 62 0.56 -0.67 -11.61
CA THR A 62 0.16 -0.42 -10.21
C THR A 62 0.60 0.97 -9.78
N ALA A 63 1.82 1.38 -10.13
CA ALA A 63 2.31 2.74 -9.86
C ALA A 63 1.42 3.80 -10.52
N LYS A 64 0.93 3.55 -11.75
CA LYS A 64 -0.01 4.47 -12.45
C LYS A 64 -1.35 4.56 -11.73
N PHE A 65 -1.87 3.43 -11.26
CA PHE A 65 -3.13 3.40 -10.50
C PHE A 65 -3.01 4.20 -9.19
N VAL A 66 -1.96 3.94 -8.41
CA VAL A 66 -1.73 4.65 -7.14
C VAL A 66 -1.51 6.15 -7.37
N ALA A 67 -0.73 6.54 -8.39
CA ALA A 67 -0.52 7.95 -8.72
C ALA A 67 -1.82 8.67 -9.08
N LYS A 68 -2.74 7.99 -9.78
CA LYS A 68 -4.04 8.55 -10.14
C LYS A 68 -4.93 8.76 -8.90
N GLU A 69 -4.98 7.79 -8.00
CA GLU A 69 -5.78 7.91 -6.76
C GLU A 69 -5.24 9.03 -5.84
N ILE A 70 -3.92 9.14 -5.72
CA ILE A 70 -3.28 10.23 -4.97
C ILE A 70 -3.62 11.59 -5.61
N TYR A 71 -3.54 11.69 -6.95
CA TYR A 71 -3.88 12.91 -7.66
C TYR A 71 -5.36 13.29 -7.46
N ALA A 72 -6.27 12.32 -7.57
CA ALA A 72 -7.70 12.53 -7.34
C ALA A 72 -7.98 13.03 -5.92
N PHE A 73 -7.33 12.44 -4.92
CA PHE A 73 -7.54 12.79 -3.52
C PHE A 73 -7.01 14.19 -3.14
N PHE A 74 -5.84 14.58 -3.66
CA PHE A 74 -5.17 15.83 -3.25
C PHE A 74 -5.35 17.01 -4.21
N VAL A 75 -5.58 16.76 -5.49
CA VAL A 75 -5.57 17.80 -6.54
C VAL A 75 -6.95 18.02 -7.12
N SER A 76 -7.46 17.04 -7.88
CA SER A 76 -8.74 17.12 -8.58
C SER A 76 -9.14 15.76 -9.13
N ASP A 77 -10.45 15.48 -9.17
CA ASP A 77 -11.01 14.27 -9.77
C ASP A 77 -10.86 14.23 -11.31
N ASP A 78 -10.55 15.38 -11.94
CA ASP A 78 -10.27 15.47 -13.37
C ASP A 78 -8.83 15.01 -13.69
N PRO A 79 -8.64 13.90 -14.42
CA PRO A 79 -7.32 13.33 -14.63
C PRO A 79 -6.51 14.15 -15.64
N ASP A 80 -5.54 14.93 -15.17
CA ASP A 80 -4.49 15.48 -16.01
C ASP A 80 -3.38 14.43 -16.23
N GLU A 81 -3.42 13.76 -17.39
CA GLU A 81 -2.42 12.75 -17.77
C GLU A 81 -0.99 13.31 -17.80
N SER A 82 -0.80 14.62 -18.01
CA SER A 82 0.52 15.24 -17.99
C SER A 82 1.08 15.31 -16.56
N ALA A 83 0.25 15.71 -15.60
CA ALA A 83 0.60 15.72 -14.18
C ALA A 83 0.83 14.30 -13.63
N ILE A 84 -0.03 13.33 -14.00
CA ILE A 84 0.13 11.93 -13.61
C ILE A 84 1.45 11.36 -14.15
N LYS A 85 1.86 11.73 -15.38
CA LYS A 85 3.13 11.30 -15.96
C LYS A 85 4.34 11.86 -15.21
N ILE A 86 4.28 13.10 -14.75
CA ILE A 86 5.33 13.72 -13.93
C ILE A 86 5.43 13.00 -12.57
N LEU A 87 4.29 12.73 -11.93
CA LEU A 87 4.23 11.96 -10.68
C LEU A 87 4.78 10.53 -10.86
N LEU A 88 4.44 9.87 -11.96
CA LEU A 88 4.98 8.56 -12.32
C LEU A 88 6.50 8.59 -12.50
N MET A 89 7.04 9.59 -13.21
CA MET A 89 8.48 9.77 -13.33
C MET A 89 9.15 9.93 -11.96
N PHE A 90 8.51 10.66 -11.04
CA PHE A 90 9.01 10.82 -9.69
C PHE A 90 8.96 9.50 -8.88
N ILE A 91 7.83 8.80 -8.87
CA ILE A 91 7.64 7.55 -8.11
C ILE A 91 8.59 6.45 -8.61
N LEU A 92 8.76 6.32 -9.91
CA LEU A 92 9.65 5.31 -10.51
C LEU A 92 11.14 5.68 -10.39
N SER A 93 11.46 6.98 -10.21
CA SER A 93 12.82 7.46 -9.99
C SER A 93 13.28 7.42 -8.52
N GLN A 94 12.37 7.25 -7.56
CA GLN A 94 12.60 7.47 -6.12
C GLN A 94 12.80 6.19 -5.29
N SER A 95 13.08 5.04 -5.91
CA SER A 95 13.36 3.78 -5.20
C SER A 95 14.65 3.79 -4.34
N THR A 96 15.40 4.90 -4.24
CA THR A 96 16.64 4.97 -3.44
C THR A 96 16.70 6.07 -2.37
N LEU A 97 15.75 7.01 -2.26
CA LEU A 97 15.90 8.18 -1.35
C LEU A 97 14.71 8.49 -0.43
N PHE A 98 13.67 7.64 -0.43
CA PHE A 98 12.44 7.83 0.37
C PHE A 98 12.66 7.92 1.89
N LEU A 99 13.82 7.48 2.43
CA LEU A 99 14.12 7.63 3.86
C LEU A 99 14.68 9.01 4.26
N MET A 100 15.18 9.85 3.34
CA MET A 100 15.81 11.12 3.73
C MET A 100 14.90 12.35 3.67
N PHE A 101 13.81 12.33 2.90
CA PHE A 101 12.99 13.52 2.67
C PHE A 101 11.64 13.55 3.42
N TYR A 102 11.17 12.40 3.93
CA TYR A 102 9.83 12.33 4.53
C TYR A 102 9.71 13.00 5.91
N SER A 103 10.81 13.40 6.55
CA SER A 103 10.77 13.99 7.90
C SER A 103 10.80 15.53 7.94
N SER A 104 11.17 16.24 6.86
CA SER A 104 11.39 17.70 6.94
C SER A 104 10.43 18.56 6.09
N CYS A 105 9.76 18.00 5.08
CA CYS A 105 9.04 18.83 4.10
C CYS A 105 7.51 18.72 4.12
N LEU A 106 6.92 17.66 4.68
CA LEU A 106 5.48 17.39 4.47
C LEU A 106 4.52 17.94 5.54
N ILE A 107 4.99 18.64 6.58
CA ILE A 107 4.10 19.18 7.63
C ILE A 107 3.97 20.73 7.59
N SER A 108 4.92 21.46 7.00
CA SER A 108 4.90 22.94 7.08
C SER A 108 4.00 23.65 6.06
N SER A 109 3.51 22.98 5.02
CA SER A 109 2.60 23.59 4.02
C SER A 109 1.22 22.93 3.88
N PHE A 110 0.92 21.87 4.64
CA PHE A 110 -0.34 21.14 4.49
C PHE A 110 -1.50 21.71 5.35
N SER A 111 -1.25 22.75 6.16
CA SER A 111 -2.19 23.28 7.17
C SER A 111 -3.01 24.51 6.77
N LYS A 112 -3.30 24.74 5.48
CA LYS A 112 -4.16 25.90 5.11
C LYS A 112 -5.47 25.61 4.37
N ASN A 113 -5.66 24.45 3.75
CA ASN A 113 -6.85 24.26 2.89
C ASN A 113 -7.76 23.07 3.26
N GLN A 114 -7.63 22.48 4.46
CA GLN A 114 -8.58 21.45 4.92
C GLN A 114 -9.90 22.00 5.49
N CYS A 115 -10.18 23.30 5.28
CA CYS A 115 -11.48 23.88 5.58
C CYS A 115 -12.03 24.42 4.25
N LEU A 116 -12.80 23.58 3.52
CA LEU A 116 -13.84 23.91 2.52
C LEU A 116 -14.15 22.66 1.65
N ARG A 117 -14.53 21.56 2.30
CA ARG A 117 -15.53 20.62 1.76
C ARG A 117 -16.53 20.34 2.88
N LYS A 118 -17.52 21.23 2.99
CA LYS A 118 -18.88 20.88 3.41
C LYS A 118 -19.75 20.91 2.16
#